data_AF-A0A4W4HE22-F1
#
_entry.id   AF-A0A4W4HE22-F1
#
_cell.length_a   1.000
_cell.length_b   1.000
_cell.length_c   1.000
_cell.angle_alpha   90.00
_cell.angle_beta   90.00
_cell.angle_gamma   90.00
#
_symmetry.space_group_name_H-M   'P 1'
#
loop_
_entity.id
_entity.type
_entity.pdbx_description
1 polymer ?
#
loop_
_entity_poly.entity_id
_entity_poly.type
_entity_poly.pdbx_seq_one_letter_code
_entity_poly.pdbx_strand_id
1 'polypeptide(L)'
;LKLAGNDHLKQVFTLTDNDLLVLSKLLRNNSTQNATLKRLRMTGNKIENKGGMHFASMLQINNTLAELDLSDCDLGTQSVIAFSIVLNNNRSIRSVNVSRPILFSLQEEPTVHMARMLVVNQTLRELHMGKHGMTDSGVERLCEALMQNHTLHYLDLRCNRITRDGAKCLAEVLKQNGTLEILDLASNRIEDEGAVYLSEAIAQPHSKLRALAIPSNSIATVGLVSLTKAMNVNPCLTHIYIWGNRLEEPVCMAFSHLIASRRLLKEHTDVFPYEADGRFYLAEVFHGLRQHYYWTPSSGDRDPACNAALALKTLHSPHLQPS
;
A
#
# COMPACT_ATOMS: atom_id res chain seq x y z
N LEU A 1 -0.20 -15.95 11.99
CA LEU A 1 -1.41 -16.02 12.83
C LEU A 1 -2.41 -14.96 12.35
N LYS A 2 -3.63 -15.36 12.00
CA LYS A 2 -4.72 -14.45 11.59
C LYS A 2 -5.81 -14.51 12.66
N LEU A 3 -5.99 -13.41 13.38
CA LEU A 3 -7.01 -13.19 14.39
C LEU A 3 -7.85 -11.98 13.97
N ALA A 4 -8.48 -12.05 12.79
CA ALA A 4 -9.28 -10.94 12.29
C ALA A 4 -10.60 -10.87 13.08
N GLY A 5 -10.95 -9.69 13.59
CA GLY A 5 -12.17 -9.43 14.37
C GLY A 5 -13.41 -9.16 13.52
N ASN A 6 -13.26 -9.17 12.19
CA ASN A 6 -14.34 -8.96 11.25
C ASN A 6 -14.31 -10.04 10.17
N ASP A 7 -15.36 -10.87 10.14
CA ASP A 7 -15.69 -11.75 9.03
C ASP A 7 -17.15 -11.47 8.65
N HIS A 8 -17.37 -10.83 7.49
CA HIS A 8 -18.70 -10.43 7.03
C HIS A 8 -19.66 -11.63 6.85
N LEU A 9 -19.15 -12.87 6.90
CA LEU A 9 -19.92 -14.09 6.73
C LEU A 9 -20.28 -14.76 8.07
N LYS A 10 -19.60 -14.43 9.18
CA LYS A 10 -19.79 -15.09 10.48
C LYS A 10 -19.54 -14.13 11.64
N GLN A 11 -20.33 -14.23 12.70
CA GLN A 11 -20.06 -13.50 13.94
C GLN A 11 -18.72 -13.99 14.53
N VAL A 12 -17.73 -13.11 14.62
CA VAL A 12 -16.42 -13.42 15.21
C VAL A 12 -16.29 -12.69 16.55
N PHE A 13 -15.67 -13.36 17.53
CA PHE A 13 -15.28 -12.70 18.77
C PHE A 13 -14.21 -11.65 18.47
N THR A 14 -14.55 -10.37 18.69
CA THR A 14 -13.61 -9.26 18.57
C THR A 14 -12.67 -9.24 19.78
N LEU A 15 -11.37 -9.24 19.53
CA LEU A 15 -10.36 -9.10 20.59
C LEU A 15 -10.35 -7.66 21.13
N THR A 16 -10.07 -7.55 22.43
CA THR A 16 -10.01 -6.31 23.20
C THR A 16 -8.60 -6.01 23.68
N ASP A 17 -8.39 -4.83 24.27
CA ASP A 17 -7.17 -4.43 24.98
C ASP A 17 -6.61 -5.51 25.92
N ASN A 18 -7.48 -6.16 26.69
CA ASN A 18 -7.09 -7.14 27.70
C ASN A 18 -6.55 -8.43 27.06
N ASP A 19 -7.17 -8.88 25.97
CA ASP A 19 -6.70 -10.04 25.20
C ASP A 19 -5.31 -9.76 24.62
N LEU A 20 -5.10 -8.51 24.17
CA LEU A 20 -3.82 -8.06 23.65
C LEU A 20 -2.75 -7.88 24.71
N LEU A 21 -3.11 -7.54 25.95
CA LEU A 21 -2.16 -7.56 27.05
C LEU A 21 -1.61 -8.98 27.27
N VAL A 22 -2.46 -10.00 27.23
CA VAL A 22 -2.02 -11.40 27.37
C VAL A 22 -1.18 -11.81 26.16
N LEU A 23 -1.66 -11.54 24.95
CA LEU A 23 -0.96 -11.89 23.72
C LEU A 23 0.41 -11.19 23.62
N SER A 24 0.50 -9.91 23.97
CA SER A 24 1.75 -9.15 23.94
C SER A 24 2.80 -9.70 24.92
N LYS A 25 2.39 -10.19 26.09
CA LYS A 25 3.28 -10.87 27.05
C LYS A 25 3.81 -12.18 26.48
N LEU A 26 2.94 -12.99 25.86
CA LEU A 26 3.35 -14.24 25.19
C LEU A 26 4.31 -13.97 24.03
N LEU A 27 4.13 -12.86 23.31
CA LEU A 27 4.97 -12.48 22.19
C LEU A 27 6.31 -11.86 22.61
N ARG A 28 6.42 -11.27 23.81
CA ARG A 28 7.67 -10.73 24.38
C ARG A 28 8.70 -11.81 24.72
N ASN A 29 8.30 -12.93 25.32
CA ASN A 29 9.19 -13.87 26.02
C ASN A 29 9.92 -14.89 25.13
N ASN A 30 10.13 -14.61 23.84
CA ASN A 30 10.34 -15.65 22.83
C ASN A 30 11.78 -16.03 22.46
N SER A 31 12.74 -15.95 23.38
CA SER A 31 14.06 -16.55 23.09
C SER A 31 14.03 -18.08 22.93
N THR A 32 12.98 -18.80 23.35
CA THR A 32 12.94 -20.28 23.20
C THR A 32 11.62 -20.92 22.74
N GLN A 33 10.45 -20.25 22.79
CA GLN A 33 9.16 -20.95 22.54
C GLN A 33 8.34 -20.52 21.29
N ASN A 34 8.56 -19.34 20.69
CA ASN A 34 7.75 -18.88 19.54
C ASN A 34 8.58 -18.20 18.44
N ALA A 35 9.74 -18.77 18.10
CA ALA A 35 10.62 -18.24 17.04
C ALA A 35 9.98 -18.30 15.63
N THR A 36 8.88 -19.04 15.49
CA THR A 36 8.23 -19.36 14.20
C THR A 36 7.22 -18.30 13.76
N LEU A 37 6.64 -17.52 14.68
CA LEU A 37 5.61 -16.55 14.31
C LEU A 37 6.22 -15.32 13.62
N LYS A 38 6.10 -15.27 12.29
CA LYS A 38 6.57 -14.14 11.47
C LYS A 38 5.50 -13.11 11.12
N ARG A 39 4.23 -13.51 11.12
CA ARG A 39 3.11 -12.68 10.66
C ARG A 39 1.96 -12.68 11.66
N LEU A 40 1.49 -11.50 12.03
CA LEU A 40 0.35 -11.32 12.92
C LEU A 40 -0.65 -10.36 12.30
N ARG A 41 -1.87 -10.85 12.07
CA ARG A 41 -2.98 -10.05 11.56
C ARG A 41 -4.09 -9.98 12.58
N MET A 42 -4.47 -8.75 12.91
CA MET A 42 -5.46 -8.43 13.93
C MET A 42 -6.58 -7.53 13.37
N THR A 43 -6.72 -7.42 12.05
CA THR A 43 -7.66 -6.50 11.40
C THR A 43 -9.07 -6.58 11.99
N GLY A 44 -9.71 -5.44 12.23
CA GLY A 44 -11.12 -5.39 12.64
C GLY A 44 -11.38 -5.73 14.10
N ASN A 45 -10.36 -5.67 14.97
CA ASN A 45 -10.50 -5.87 16.42
C ASN A 45 -10.54 -4.53 17.17
N LYS A 46 -11.16 -4.49 18.34
CA LYS A 46 -11.24 -3.28 19.17
C LYS A 46 -10.01 -3.16 20.09
N ILE A 47 -8.86 -2.89 19.46
CA ILE A 47 -7.53 -2.81 20.10
C ILE A 47 -7.29 -1.44 20.75
N GLU A 48 -8.02 -0.40 20.33
CA GLU A 48 -7.97 0.95 20.89
C GLU A 48 -6.53 1.44 21.19
N ASN A 49 -6.36 2.34 22.15
CA ASN A 49 -5.04 2.84 22.52
C ASN A 49 -4.28 1.92 23.48
N LYS A 50 -4.94 1.25 24.42
CA LYS A 50 -4.20 0.48 25.43
C LYS A 50 -3.61 -0.79 24.80
N GLY A 51 -4.37 -1.50 23.97
CA GLY A 51 -3.88 -2.64 23.20
C GLY A 51 -2.78 -2.24 22.22
N GLY A 52 -2.91 -1.09 21.55
CA GLY A 52 -1.86 -0.52 20.72
C GLY A 52 -0.55 -0.30 21.48
N MET A 53 -0.62 0.29 22.68
CA MET A 53 0.53 0.48 23.57
C MET A 53 1.15 -0.83 24.07
N HIS A 54 0.33 -1.86 24.34
CA HIS A 54 0.82 -3.19 24.70
C HIS A 54 1.63 -3.81 23.56
N PHE A 55 1.16 -3.67 22.32
CA PHE A 55 1.88 -4.15 21.14
C PHE A 55 3.15 -3.37 20.86
N ALA A 56 3.13 -2.03 20.97
CA ALA A 56 4.32 -1.22 20.88
C ALA A 56 5.37 -1.66 21.93
N SER A 57 4.96 -1.86 23.18
CA SER A 57 5.83 -2.37 24.25
C SER A 57 6.39 -3.75 23.96
N MET A 58 5.63 -4.61 23.28
CA MET A 58 6.08 -5.93 22.87
C MET A 58 7.12 -5.87 21.75
N LEU A 59 6.90 -5.02 20.74
CA LEU A 59 7.82 -4.82 19.61
C LEU A 59 9.18 -4.21 20.01
N GLN A 60 9.30 -3.61 21.19
CA GLN A 60 10.60 -3.18 21.73
C GLN A 60 11.53 -4.36 22.00
N ILE A 61 10.98 -5.54 22.30
CA ILE A 61 11.73 -6.74 22.66
C ILE A 61 11.63 -7.78 21.55
N ASN A 62 10.45 -7.93 20.94
CA ASN A 62 10.23 -8.92 19.90
C ASN A 62 11.00 -8.57 18.63
N ASN A 63 11.87 -9.51 18.24
CA ASN A 63 12.70 -9.42 17.04
C ASN A 63 12.40 -10.56 16.04
N THR A 64 11.28 -11.27 16.23
CA THR A 64 10.89 -12.42 15.40
C THR A 64 9.80 -12.05 14.40
N LEU A 65 8.88 -11.17 14.80
CA LEU A 65 7.77 -10.73 13.97
C LEU A 65 8.29 -9.86 12.81
N ALA A 66 7.86 -10.21 11.60
CA ALA A 66 8.22 -9.52 10.37
C ALA A 66 7.04 -8.73 9.77
N GLU A 67 5.81 -9.15 10.01
CA GLU A 67 4.62 -8.47 9.47
C GLU A 67 3.57 -8.30 10.55
N LEU A 68 3.07 -7.08 10.67
CA LEU A 68 2.05 -6.71 11.64
C LEU A 68 0.93 -5.93 10.96
N ASP A 69 -0.26 -6.50 10.97
CA ASP A 69 -1.48 -5.86 10.45
C ASP A 69 -2.44 -5.54 11.59
N LEU A 70 -2.56 -4.24 11.86
CA LEU A 70 -3.46 -3.61 12.83
C LEU A 70 -4.44 -2.65 12.13
N SER A 71 -4.76 -2.92 10.86
CA SER A 71 -5.76 -2.13 10.15
C SER A 71 -7.14 -2.25 10.78
N ASP A 72 -7.93 -1.17 10.77
CA ASP A 72 -9.31 -1.23 11.29
C ASP A 72 -9.37 -1.68 12.75
N CYS A 73 -8.40 -1.24 13.57
CA CYS A 73 -8.25 -1.68 14.96
C CYS A 73 -8.55 -0.61 16.01
N ASP A 74 -9.23 0.47 15.62
CA ASP A 74 -9.55 1.62 16.46
C ASP A 74 -8.30 2.28 17.12
N LEU A 75 -7.13 2.17 16.47
CA LEU A 75 -5.89 2.79 16.94
C LEU A 75 -6.02 4.31 16.98
N GLY A 76 -5.76 4.94 18.13
CA GLY A 76 -5.69 6.40 18.24
C GLY A 76 -4.29 6.96 17.96
N THR A 77 -4.20 8.30 17.97
CA THR A 77 -2.95 9.07 17.76
C THR A 77 -1.77 8.53 18.57
N GLN A 78 -1.99 8.25 19.87
CA GLN A 78 -0.93 7.77 20.76
C GLN A 78 -0.37 6.41 20.33
N SER A 79 -1.23 5.50 19.86
CA SER A 79 -0.79 4.18 19.39
C SER A 79 0.05 4.29 18.13
N VAL A 80 -0.40 5.08 17.15
CA VAL A 80 0.33 5.25 15.89
C VAL A 80 1.71 5.86 16.16
N ILE A 81 1.79 6.90 17.01
CA ILE A 81 3.07 7.50 17.43
C ILE A 81 3.95 6.48 18.16
N ALA A 82 3.39 5.69 19.07
CA ALA A 82 4.15 4.65 19.77
C ALA A 82 4.74 3.61 18.81
N PHE A 83 3.98 3.20 17.77
CA PHE A 83 4.52 2.34 16.73
C PHE A 83 5.65 3.01 15.95
N SER A 84 5.52 4.28 15.56
CA SER A 84 6.63 5.01 14.92
C SER A 84 7.90 5.01 15.78
N ILE A 85 7.76 5.28 17.09
CA ILE A 85 8.90 5.32 18.01
C ILE A 85 9.57 3.95 18.12
N VAL A 86 8.79 2.88 18.29
CA VAL A 86 9.36 1.53 18.46
C VAL A 86 9.98 1.02 17.17
N LEU A 87 9.38 1.33 16.02
CA LEU A 87 9.92 0.98 14.71
C LEU A 87 11.26 1.69 14.43
N ASN A 88 11.59 2.82 15.06
CA ASN A 88 12.94 3.41 14.92
C ASN A 88 14.07 2.42 15.23
N ASN A 89 13.84 1.49 16.17
CA ASN A 89 14.85 0.53 16.63
C ASN A 89 14.51 -0.91 16.27
N ASN A 90 13.23 -1.24 16.02
CA ASN A 90 12.88 -2.59 15.60
C ASN A 90 13.44 -2.87 14.19
N ARG A 91 14.21 -3.96 14.08
CA ARG A 91 14.85 -4.40 12.83
C ARG A 91 14.27 -5.69 12.27
N SER A 92 13.23 -6.26 12.89
CA SER A 92 12.59 -7.48 12.41
C SER A 92 11.38 -7.19 11.52
N ILE A 93 10.60 -6.16 11.85
CA ILE A 93 9.42 -5.75 11.07
C ILE A 93 9.84 -5.28 9.68
N ARG A 94 9.17 -5.81 8.67
CA ARG A 94 9.30 -5.54 7.24
C ARG A 94 8.02 -4.97 6.65
N SER A 95 6.85 -5.32 7.21
CA SER A 95 5.56 -4.78 6.78
C SER A 95 4.75 -4.36 8.00
N VAL A 96 4.20 -3.15 7.96
CA VAL A 96 3.29 -2.66 8.99
C VAL A 96 2.06 -2.02 8.34
N ASN A 97 0.88 -2.47 8.77
CA ASN A 97 -0.39 -1.87 8.39
C ASN A 97 -1.08 -1.24 9.61
N VAL A 98 -1.18 0.09 9.58
CA VAL A 98 -1.86 0.91 10.59
C VAL A 98 -3.00 1.72 9.96
N SER A 99 -3.63 1.17 8.92
CA SER A 99 -4.71 1.85 8.18
C SER A 99 -6.00 1.96 9.00
N ARG A 100 -6.81 2.98 8.70
CA ARG A 100 -8.06 3.32 9.42
C ARG A 100 -7.87 3.51 10.94
N PRO A 101 -6.90 4.35 11.40
CA PRO A 101 -6.86 4.80 12.78
C PRO A 101 -7.98 5.83 13.06
N ILE A 102 -8.28 6.04 14.34
CA ILE A 102 -9.18 7.10 14.82
C ILE A 102 -8.31 8.29 15.24
N LEU A 103 -8.07 9.19 14.29
CA LEU A 103 -7.20 10.35 14.51
C LEU A 103 -8.02 11.62 14.67
N PHE A 104 -7.71 12.39 15.71
CA PHE A 104 -8.22 13.73 15.93
C PHE A 104 -7.02 14.67 15.97
N SER A 105 -6.65 15.21 14.82
CA SER A 105 -5.54 16.15 14.72
C SER A 105 -5.69 17.09 13.54
N LEU A 106 -5.31 18.34 13.77
CA LEU A 106 -5.16 19.37 12.73
C LEU A 106 -3.73 19.42 12.16
N GLN A 107 -2.74 18.85 12.85
CA GLN A 107 -1.31 18.97 12.50
C GLN A 107 -0.70 17.67 11.96
N GLU A 108 -1.49 16.62 11.80
CA GLU A 108 -1.04 15.34 11.25
C GLU A 108 0.16 14.73 12.02
N GLU A 109 0.22 14.90 13.36
CA GLU A 109 1.38 14.44 14.15
C GLU A 109 1.72 12.94 13.95
N PRO A 110 0.75 12.01 13.84
CA PRO A 110 1.03 10.62 13.50
C PRO A 110 1.85 10.46 12.20
N THR A 111 1.53 11.25 11.18
CA THR A 111 2.22 11.25 9.88
C THR A 111 3.65 11.76 10.03
N VAL A 112 3.85 12.85 10.78
CA VAL A 112 5.18 13.40 11.07
C VAL A 112 6.05 12.38 11.79
N HIS A 113 5.50 11.67 12.77
CA HIS A 113 6.22 10.61 13.47
C HIS A 113 6.58 9.42 12.57
N MET A 114 5.67 9.01 11.67
CA MET A 114 5.96 7.97 10.68
C MET A 114 7.03 8.41 9.68
N ALA A 115 7.00 9.65 9.19
CA ALA A 115 8.03 10.21 8.32
C ALA A 115 9.40 10.18 9.01
N ARG A 116 9.50 10.67 10.25
CA ARG A 116 10.76 10.61 11.02
C ARG A 116 11.25 9.18 11.23
N MET A 117 10.33 8.23 11.41
CA MET A 117 10.69 6.82 11.52
C MET A 117 11.26 6.27 10.22
N LEU A 118 10.73 6.64 9.06
CA LEU A 118 11.27 6.23 7.76
C LEU A 118 12.70 6.73 7.53
N VAL A 119 13.09 7.90 8.03
CA VAL A 119 14.49 8.35 7.93
C VAL A 119 15.44 7.40 8.67
N VAL A 120 15.03 6.90 9.83
CA VAL A 120 15.88 6.08 10.72
C VAL A 120 15.78 4.58 10.40
N ASN A 121 14.59 4.08 10.09
CA ASN A 121 14.34 2.67 9.87
C ASN A 121 14.70 2.28 8.43
N GLN A 122 15.82 1.58 8.29
CA GLN A 122 16.32 1.04 7.02
C GLN A 122 16.01 -0.46 6.88
N THR A 123 14.85 -0.88 7.36
CA THR A 123 14.42 -2.28 7.36
C THR A 123 13.00 -2.49 6.86
N LEU A 124 12.13 -1.50 7.06
CA LEU A 124 10.75 -1.53 6.64
C LEU A 124 10.67 -1.50 5.11
N ARG A 125 9.87 -2.40 4.55
CA ARG A 125 9.68 -2.61 3.12
C ARG A 125 8.28 -2.22 2.67
N GLU A 126 7.30 -2.32 3.56
CA GLU A 126 5.90 -1.99 3.29
C GLU A 126 5.29 -1.18 4.42
N LEU A 127 4.60 -0.10 4.06
CA LEU A 127 3.92 0.79 4.98
C LEU A 127 2.52 1.10 4.47
N HIS A 128 1.51 0.81 5.30
CA HIS A 128 0.12 1.16 4.99
C HIS A 128 -0.44 2.21 5.94
N MET A 129 -0.78 3.36 5.36
CA MET A 129 -1.32 4.55 6.02
C MET A 129 -2.62 5.01 5.34
N GLY A 130 -3.44 4.05 4.90
CA GLY A 130 -4.74 4.36 4.30
C GLY A 130 -5.74 4.87 5.34
N LYS A 131 -6.61 5.82 4.97
CA LYS A 131 -7.62 6.41 5.87
C LYS A 131 -7.06 7.12 7.10
N HIS A 132 -5.94 7.82 6.96
CA HIS A 132 -5.36 8.67 8.02
C HIS A 132 -5.94 10.10 8.01
N GLY A 133 -6.72 10.45 6.98
CA GLY A 133 -7.20 11.82 6.79
C GLY A 133 -6.09 12.76 6.30
N MET A 134 -5.01 12.19 5.76
CA MET A 134 -3.77 12.89 5.44
C MET A 134 -3.98 13.91 4.31
N THR A 135 -3.42 15.11 4.47
CA THR A 135 -3.46 16.19 3.47
C THR A 135 -2.12 16.28 2.73
N ASP A 136 -2.02 17.22 1.78
CA ASP A 136 -0.77 17.44 1.04
C ASP A 136 0.41 17.81 1.95
N SER A 137 0.16 18.50 3.08
CA SER A 137 1.21 18.82 4.06
C SER A 137 1.80 17.57 4.73
N GLY A 138 0.97 16.59 5.10
CA GLY A 138 1.43 15.30 5.60
C GLY A 138 2.20 14.50 4.54
N VAL A 139 1.74 14.51 3.29
CA VAL A 139 2.42 13.86 2.17
C VAL A 139 3.78 14.50 1.90
N GLU A 140 3.90 15.82 1.98
CA GLU A 140 5.16 16.54 1.80
C GLU A 140 6.20 16.07 2.83
N ARG A 141 5.82 15.97 4.12
CA ARG A 141 6.70 15.44 5.17
C ARG A 141 7.09 13.99 4.93
N LEU A 142 6.17 13.15 4.46
CA LEU A 142 6.49 11.77 4.06
C LEU A 142 7.47 11.75 2.89
N CYS A 143 7.27 12.60 1.88
CA CYS A 143 8.15 12.68 0.71
C CYS A 143 9.57 13.03 1.13
N GLU A 144 9.77 14.06 1.98
CA GLU A 144 11.08 14.42 2.53
C GLU A 144 11.82 13.24 3.18
N ALA A 145 11.08 12.39 3.90
CA ALA A 145 11.64 11.19 4.51
C ALA A 145 11.92 10.09 3.48
N LEU A 146 11.04 9.91 2.50
CA LEU A 146 11.20 8.93 1.43
C LEU A 146 12.42 9.23 0.56
N MET A 147 12.81 10.50 0.38
CA MET A 147 14.05 10.86 -0.32
C MET A 147 15.31 10.28 0.35
N GLN A 148 15.24 9.97 1.65
CA GLN A 148 16.34 9.43 2.45
C GLN A 148 16.18 7.93 2.76
N ASN A 149 15.02 7.34 2.46
CA ASN A 149 14.75 5.94 2.72
C ASN A 149 14.90 5.12 1.43
N HIS A 150 15.88 4.21 1.42
CA HIS A 150 16.14 3.33 0.27
C HIS A 150 15.72 1.88 0.54
N THR A 151 14.70 1.70 1.38
CA THR A 151 14.26 0.37 1.79
C THR A 151 12.79 0.12 1.58
N LEU A 152 11.95 1.15 1.56
CA LEU A 152 10.53 1.04 1.30
C LEU A 152 10.24 0.74 -0.18
N HIS A 153 9.47 -0.32 -0.42
CA HIS A 153 9.04 -0.78 -1.75
C HIS A 153 7.54 -0.60 -1.97
N TYR A 154 6.73 -0.67 -0.91
CA TYR A 154 5.29 -0.45 -0.96
C TYR A 154 4.90 0.70 -0.05
N LEU A 155 4.27 1.72 -0.63
CA LEU A 155 3.54 2.75 0.11
C LEU A 155 2.03 2.76 -0.23
N ASP A 156 1.19 2.57 0.78
CA ASP A 156 -0.28 2.69 0.68
C ASP A 156 -0.78 3.96 1.37
N LEU A 157 -1.31 4.89 0.58
CA LEU A 157 -1.88 6.17 1.00
C LEU A 157 -3.34 6.32 0.57
N ARG A 158 -4.06 5.21 0.36
CA ARG A 158 -5.45 5.27 -0.11
C ARG A 158 -6.39 5.98 0.85
N CYS A 159 -7.50 6.49 0.34
CA CYS A 159 -8.57 7.09 1.13
C CYS A 159 -8.07 8.21 2.07
N ASN A 160 -7.15 9.03 1.59
CA ASN A 160 -6.70 10.24 2.27
C ASN A 160 -7.30 11.47 1.55
N ARG A 161 -6.79 12.67 1.84
CA ARG A 161 -7.20 13.94 1.23
C ARG A 161 -6.08 14.50 0.35
N ILE A 162 -5.36 13.61 -0.33
CA ILE A 162 -4.23 13.97 -1.18
C ILE A 162 -4.77 14.59 -2.47
N THR A 163 -4.26 15.76 -2.83
CA THR A 163 -4.63 16.46 -4.06
C THR A 163 -3.50 16.36 -5.11
N ARG A 164 -3.61 17.15 -6.17
CA ARG A 164 -2.57 17.30 -7.19
C ARG A 164 -1.22 17.72 -6.62
N ASP A 165 -1.19 18.50 -5.53
CA ASP A 165 0.05 19.00 -4.94
C ASP A 165 0.80 17.90 -4.18
N GLY A 166 0.10 17.08 -3.39
CA GLY A 166 0.71 15.90 -2.78
C GLY A 166 1.16 14.88 -3.83
N ALA A 167 0.42 14.71 -4.92
CA ALA A 167 0.84 13.87 -6.05
C ALA A 167 2.11 14.40 -6.73
N LYS A 168 2.28 15.72 -6.84
CA LYS A 168 3.50 16.35 -7.32
C LYS A 168 4.71 16.02 -6.43
N CYS A 169 4.56 16.10 -5.11
CA CYS A 169 5.62 15.70 -4.17
C CYS A 169 6.01 14.23 -4.35
N LEU A 170 5.02 13.34 -4.48
CA LEU A 170 5.26 11.91 -4.73
C LEU A 170 5.96 11.66 -6.07
N ALA A 171 5.63 12.43 -7.11
CA ALA A 171 6.31 12.36 -8.40
C ALA A 171 7.80 12.71 -8.28
N GLU A 172 8.16 13.72 -7.48
CA GLU A 172 9.56 14.05 -7.21
C GLU A 172 10.30 12.93 -6.47
N VAL A 173 9.62 12.23 -5.54
CA VAL A 173 10.16 11.02 -4.92
C VAL A 173 10.44 9.95 -5.96
N LEU A 174 9.50 9.66 -6.86
CA LEU A 174 9.70 8.66 -7.92
C LEU A 174 10.82 9.04 -8.90
N LYS A 175 11.12 10.33 -9.05
CA LYS A 175 12.23 10.80 -9.87
C LYS A 175 13.60 10.59 -9.22
N GLN A 176 13.69 10.61 -7.88
CA GLN A 176 14.98 10.58 -7.19
C GLN A 176 15.23 9.26 -6.45
N ASN A 177 14.17 8.64 -5.93
CA ASN A 177 14.21 7.39 -5.22
C ASN A 177 13.86 6.22 -6.15
N GLY A 178 14.82 5.31 -6.32
CA GLY A 178 14.69 4.11 -7.15
C GLY A 178 14.22 2.85 -6.41
N THR A 179 13.69 2.93 -5.18
CA THR A 179 13.29 1.74 -4.41
C THR A 179 11.78 1.53 -4.34
N LEU A 180 10.98 2.58 -4.55
CA LEU A 180 9.53 2.44 -4.47
C LEU A 180 8.98 1.72 -5.72
N GLU A 181 8.43 0.52 -5.51
CA GLU A 181 7.88 -0.33 -6.58
C GLU A 181 6.35 -0.24 -6.66
N ILE A 182 5.67 0.05 -5.55
CA ILE A 182 4.21 0.07 -5.46
C ILE A 182 3.75 1.33 -4.74
N LEU A 183 2.85 2.05 -5.40
CA LEU A 183 2.19 3.22 -4.86
C LEU A 183 0.67 3.06 -4.99
N ASP A 184 -0.03 3.05 -3.86
CA ASP A 184 -1.49 3.04 -3.79
C ASP A 184 -2.02 4.40 -3.34
N LEU A 185 -2.71 5.08 -4.24
CA LEU A 185 -3.36 6.38 -4.08
C LEU A 185 -4.88 6.29 -4.28
N ALA A 186 -5.46 5.09 -4.24
CA ALA A 186 -6.90 4.91 -4.47
C ALA A 186 -7.76 5.83 -3.58
N SER A 187 -8.87 6.33 -4.11
CA SER A 187 -9.81 7.22 -3.38
C SER A 187 -9.16 8.47 -2.79
N ASN A 188 -8.36 9.19 -3.57
CA ASN A 188 -7.88 10.53 -3.26
C ASN A 188 -8.46 11.54 -4.28
N ARG A 189 -7.85 12.71 -4.46
CA ARG A 189 -8.31 13.72 -5.43
C ARG A 189 -7.13 14.31 -6.21
N ILE A 190 -6.31 13.46 -6.81
CA ILE A 190 -5.10 13.92 -7.52
C ILE A 190 -5.41 14.65 -8.83
N GLU A 191 -6.60 14.43 -9.42
CA GLU A 191 -7.05 15.09 -10.66
C GLU A 191 -6.08 14.87 -11.85
N ASP A 192 -6.33 15.52 -12.99
CA ASP A 192 -5.48 15.37 -14.17
C ASP A 192 -4.05 15.86 -13.94
N GLU A 193 -3.88 16.99 -13.26
CA GLU A 193 -2.54 17.57 -13.00
C GLU A 193 -1.67 16.63 -12.16
N GLY A 194 -2.22 16.04 -11.09
CA GLY A 194 -1.50 15.07 -10.28
C GLY A 194 -1.10 13.81 -11.07
N ALA A 195 -2.01 13.32 -11.91
CA ALA A 195 -1.72 12.18 -12.80
C ALA A 195 -0.64 12.51 -13.84
N VAL A 196 -0.61 13.74 -14.37
CA VAL A 196 0.44 14.21 -15.29
C VAL A 196 1.79 14.21 -14.58
N TYR A 197 1.91 14.78 -13.37
CA TYR A 197 3.17 14.75 -12.62
C TYR A 197 3.68 13.32 -12.37
N LEU A 198 2.79 12.41 -11.96
CA LEU A 198 3.15 11.00 -11.81
C LEU A 198 3.60 10.38 -13.13
N SER A 199 2.91 10.67 -14.24
CA SER A 199 3.27 10.15 -15.57
C SER A 199 4.66 10.61 -16.02
N GLU A 200 5.03 11.87 -15.77
CA GLU A 200 6.36 12.41 -16.09
C GLU A 200 7.46 11.73 -15.28
N ALA A 201 7.19 11.42 -14.01
CA ALA A 201 8.12 10.68 -13.15
C ALA A 201 8.25 9.21 -13.57
N ILE A 202 7.14 8.56 -13.92
CA ILE A 202 7.11 7.17 -14.39
C ILE A 202 7.86 7.02 -15.71
N ALA A 203 7.73 7.99 -16.62
CA ALA A 203 8.42 7.99 -17.91
C ALA A 203 9.96 8.09 -17.76
N GLN A 204 10.48 8.46 -16.59
CA GLN A 204 11.93 8.51 -16.36
C GLN A 204 12.55 7.09 -16.40
N PRO A 205 13.70 6.89 -17.09
CA PRO A 205 14.32 5.57 -17.24
C PRO A 205 14.70 4.87 -15.93
N HIS A 206 15.00 5.63 -14.87
CA HIS A 206 15.38 5.08 -13.57
C HIS A 206 14.19 4.77 -12.67
N SER A 207 12.97 5.20 -13.03
CA SER A 207 11.78 4.92 -12.23
C SER A 207 11.57 3.41 -12.11
N LYS A 208 11.49 2.92 -10.87
CA LYS A 208 11.27 1.51 -10.54
C LYS A 208 9.83 1.20 -10.17
N LEU A 209 8.90 2.13 -10.41
CA LEU A 209 7.49 1.90 -10.11
C LEU A 209 6.92 0.81 -11.03
N ARG A 210 6.43 -0.26 -10.41
CA ARG A 210 5.88 -1.45 -11.10
C ARG A 210 4.37 -1.52 -11.00
N ALA A 211 3.79 -0.97 -9.95
CA ALA A 211 2.35 -0.89 -9.75
C ALA A 211 1.91 0.49 -9.26
N LEU A 212 0.90 1.06 -9.95
CA LEU A 212 0.23 2.29 -9.54
C LEU A 212 -1.27 2.04 -9.40
N ALA A 213 -1.82 2.24 -8.20
CA ALA A 213 -3.26 2.23 -7.99
C ALA A 213 -3.76 3.67 -7.78
N ILE A 214 -4.62 4.12 -8.69
CA ILE A 214 -5.29 5.42 -8.66
C ILE A 214 -6.82 5.32 -8.87
N PRO A 215 -7.54 4.25 -8.48
CA PRO A 215 -9.01 4.26 -8.57
C PRO A 215 -9.64 5.46 -7.86
N SER A 216 -10.76 5.97 -8.37
CA SER A 216 -11.57 7.01 -7.73
C SER A 216 -10.79 8.27 -7.34
N ASN A 217 -10.04 8.85 -8.29
CA ASN A 217 -9.16 10.00 -8.05
C ASN A 217 -9.58 11.29 -8.77
N SER A 218 -10.78 11.31 -9.36
CA SER A 218 -11.28 12.42 -10.18
C SER A 218 -10.38 12.78 -11.37
N ILE A 219 -9.65 11.80 -11.90
CA ILE A 219 -8.80 11.96 -13.09
C ILE A 219 -9.69 11.88 -14.32
N ALA A 220 -9.40 12.70 -15.33
CA ALA A 220 -10.09 12.70 -16.61
C ALA A 220 -9.14 12.28 -17.73
N THR A 221 -9.50 12.66 -18.96
CA THR A 221 -8.86 12.18 -20.17
C THR A 221 -7.38 12.57 -20.25
N VAL A 222 -7.00 13.79 -19.84
CA VAL A 222 -5.62 14.27 -19.97
C VAL A 222 -4.68 13.46 -19.08
N GLY A 223 -5.04 13.24 -17.82
CA GLY A 223 -4.22 12.52 -16.85
C GLY A 223 -4.08 11.04 -17.21
N LEU A 224 -5.20 10.36 -17.51
CA LEU A 224 -5.19 8.93 -17.83
C LEU A 224 -4.45 8.63 -19.13
N VAL A 225 -4.64 9.44 -20.18
CA VAL A 225 -3.89 9.28 -21.44
C VAL A 225 -2.40 9.55 -21.21
N SER A 226 -2.02 10.51 -20.37
CA SER A 226 -0.61 10.77 -20.04
C SER A 226 0.05 9.57 -19.38
N LEU A 227 -0.66 8.88 -18.47
CA LEU A 227 -0.18 7.63 -17.87
C LEU A 227 0.02 6.51 -18.91
N THR A 228 -0.88 6.36 -19.89
CA THR A 228 -0.67 5.37 -20.96
C THR A 228 0.58 5.65 -21.81
N LYS A 229 0.87 6.94 -22.06
CA LYS A 229 2.10 7.36 -22.76
C LYS A 229 3.33 7.02 -21.92
N ALA A 230 3.30 7.31 -20.61
CA ALA A 230 4.39 6.97 -19.70
C ALA A 230 4.66 5.46 -19.63
N MET A 231 3.62 4.63 -19.64
CA MET A 231 3.77 3.17 -19.71
C MET A 231 4.46 2.71 -21.01
N ASN A 232 4.17 3.34 -22.14
CA ASN A 232 4.83 3.00 -23.41
C ASN A 232 6.31 3.42 -23.43
N VAL A 233 6.69 4.45 -22.66
CA VAL A 233 8.08 4.91 -22.54
C VAL A 233 8.87 4.03 -21.55
N ASN A 234 8.31 3.79 -20.36
CA ASN A 234 8.96 2.99 -19.34
C ASN A 234 8.26 1.63 -19.16
N PRO A 235 8.91 0.50 -19.52
CA PRO A 235 8.33 -0.83 -19.41
C PRO A 235 8.20 -1.34 -17.96
N CYS A 236 8.80 -0.66 -16.98
CA CYS A 236 8.79 -1.07 -15.58
C CYS A 236 7.38 -1.08 -14.97
N LEU A 237 6.54 -0.10 -15.33
CA LEU A 237 5.16 -0.02 -14.86
C LEU A 237 4.32 -1.09 -15.54
N THR A 238 4.03 -2.17 -14.83
CA THR A 238 3.35 -3.35 -15.38
C THR A 238 1.91 -3.48 -14.91
N HIS A 239 1.57 -2.84 -13.78
CA HIS A 239 0.25 -2.85 -13.18
C HIS A 239 -0.29 -1.44 -13.00
N ILE A 240 -1.53 -1.22 -13.41
CA ILE A 240 -2.20 0.07 -13.26
C ILE A 240 -3.69 -0.12 -13.00
N TYR A 241 -4.20 0.54 -11.98
CA TYR A 241 -5.61 0.45 -11.56
C TYR A 241 -6.24 1.84 -11.62
N ILE A 242 -7.32 2.01 -12.39
CA ILE A 242 -7.87 3.31 -12.78
C ILE A 242 -9.39 3.43 -12.60
N TRP A 243 -10.07 2.39 -12.14
CA TRP A 243 -11.54 2.39 -12.09
C TRP A 243 -12.09 3.53 -11.22
N GLY A 244 -13.29 4.02 -11.52
CA GLY A 244 -13.88 5.15 -10.78
C GLY A 244 -13.32 6.54 -11.13
N ASN A 245 -12.48 6.64 -12.15
CA ASN A 245 -12.13 7.91 -12.80
C ASN A 245 -13.05 8.19 -14.01
N ARG A 246 -12.84 9.31 -14.73
CA ARG A 246 -13.63 9.62 -15.94
C ARG A 246 -13.05 8.88 -17.15
N LEU A 247 -13.62 7.72 -17.43
CA LEU A 247 -13.20 6.83 -18.52
C LEU A 247 -13.92 7.20 -19.82
N GLU A 248 -13.60 8.35 -20.40
CA GLU A 248 -14.12 8.76 -21.70
C GLU A 248 -13.53 7.93 -22.84
N GLU A 249 -14.09 8.04 -24.04
CA GLU A 249 -13.71 7.24 -25.21
C GLU A 249 -12.20 7.27 -25.53
N PRO A 250 -11.47 8.42 -25.47
CA PRO A 250 -10.02 8.42 -25.71
C PRO A 250 -9.24 7.58 -24.68
N VAL A 251 -9.69 7.55 -23.43
CA VAL A 251 -9.10 6.71 -22.38
C VAL A 251 -9.39 5.24 -22.68
N CYS A 252 -10.64 4.93 -23.03
CA CYS A 252 -11.05 3.56 -23.35
C CYS A 252 -10.26 3.01 -24.53
N MET A 253 -10.08 3.80 -25.60
CA MET A 253 -9.22 3.46 -26.74
C MET A 253 -7.76 3.24 -26.31
N ALA A 254 -7.19 4.15 -25.53
CA ALA A 254 -5.79 4.06 -25.10
C ALA A 254 -5.51 2.79 -24.27
N PHE A 255 -6.38 2.48 -23.30
CA PHE A 255 -6.26 1.25 -22.50
C PHE A 255 -6.57 -0.01 -23.30
N SER A 256 -7.53 0.04 -24.24
CA SER A 256 -7.80 -1.07 -25.17
C SER A 256 -6.56 -1.40 -26.01
N HIS A 257 -5.86 -0.38 -26.53
CA HIS A 257 -4.62 -0.57 -27.27
C HIS A 257 -3.48 -1.11 -26.39
N LEU A 258 -3.32 -0.63 -25.15
CA LEU A 258 -2.33 -1.19 -24.23
C LEU A 258 -2.56 -2.68 -23.95
N ILE A 259 -3.82 -3.09 -23.81
CA ILE A 259 -4.19 -4.48 -23.57
C ILE A 259 -4.04 -5.33 -24.83
N ALA A 260 -4.49 -4.84 -25.98
CA ALA A 260 -4.37 -5.54 -27.26
C ALA A 260 -2.91 -5.76 -27.68
N SER A 261 -2.04 -4.78 -27.42
CA SER A 261 -0.59 -4.87 -27.67
C SER A 261 0.16 -5.73 -26.64
N ARG A 262 -0.52 -6.26 -25.61
CA ARG A 262 0.07 -6.97 -24.47
C ARG A 262 1.05 -6.14 -23.63
N ARG A 263 1.07 -4.81 -23.80
CA ARG A 263 1.81 -3.91 -22.93
C ARG A 263 1.22 -3.91 -21.52
N LEU A 264 -0.10 -4.03 -21.40
CA LEU A 264 -0.82 -4.20 -20.15
C LEU A 264 -1.55 -5.55 -20.17
N LEU A 265 -1.21 -6.45 -19.24
CA LEU A 265 -1.92 -7.73 -19.13
C LEU A 265 -3.29 -7.52 -18.47
N LYS A 266 -4.27 -8.34 -18.85
CA LYS A 266 -5.65 -8.25 -18.35
C LYS A 266 -5.75 -8.44 -16.83
N GLU A 267 -4.82 -9.19 -16.23
CA GLU A 267 -4.74 -9.43 -14.79
C GLU A 267 -4.09 -8.27 -14.02
N HIS A 268 -3.40 -7.36 -14.74
CA HIS A 268 -2.61 -6.28 -14.15
C HIS A 268 -3.38 -4.95 -14.08
N THR A 269 -4.70 -4.97 -14.27
CA THR A 269 -5.56 -3.80 -14.23
C THR A 269 -6.98 -4.15 -13.77
N ASP A 270 -7.71 -3.17 -13.27
CA ASP A 270 -9.11 -3.28 -12.82
C ASP A 270 -10.12 -2.98 -13.94
N VAL A 271 -9.67 -2.82 -15.19
CA VAL A 271 -10.53 -2.51 -16.33
C VAL A 271 -10.45 -3.56 -17.43
N PHE A 272 -11.58 -3.85 -18.06
CA PHE A 272 -11.68 -4.72 -19.22
C PHE A 272 -12.31 -3.98 -20.42
N PRO A 273 -11.64 -3.95 -21.58
CA PRO A 273 -12.15 -3.26 -22.76
C PRO A 273 -13.25 -4.07 -23.45
N TYR A 274 -14.30 -3.38 -23.87
CA TYR A 274 -15.33 -3.92 -24.74
C TYR A 274 -15.78 -2.86 -25.76
N GLU A 275 -16.34 -3.30 -26.88
CA GLU A 275 -16.85 -2.44 -27.93
C GLU A 275 -18.39 -2.54 -27.95
N ALA A 276 -19.05 -1.40 -28.07
CA ALA A 276 -20.50 -1.32 -28.30
C ALA A 276 -20.77 -0.15 -29.26
N ASP A 277 -21.60 -0.37 -30.28
CA ASP A 277 -21.98 0.65 -31.27
C ASP A 277 -20.80 1.39 -31.94
N GLY A 278 -19.70 0.67 -32.18
CA GLY A 278 -18.48 1.23 -32.78
C GLY A 278 -17.66 2.13 -31.86
N ARG A 279 -17.95 2.14 -30.55
CA ARG A 279 -17.21 2.91 -29.52
C ARG A 279 -16.56 1.98 -28.50
N PHE A 280 -15.42 2.42 -27.98
CA PHE A 280 -14.68 1.70 -26.94
C PHE A 280 -15.16 2.09 -25.54
N TYR A 281 -15.34 1.09 -24.71
CA TYR A 281 -15.71 1.23 -23.31
C TYR A 281 -14.81 0.37 -22.42
N LEU A 282 -14.79 0.68 -21.13
CA LEU A 282 -14.11 -0.10 -20.09
C LEU A 282 -15.13 -0.55 -19.05
N ALA A 283 -15.10 -1.82 -18.67
CA ALA A 283 -15.88 -2.39 -17.57
C ALA A 283 -14.99 -2.69 -16.36
N GLU A 284 -15.54 -2.62 -15.15
CA GLU A 284 -14.83 -3.00 -13.94
C GLU A 284 -14.61 -4.51 -13.92
N VAL A 285 -13.41 -4.92 -13.51
CA VAL A 285 -13.12 -6.29 -13.15
C VAL A 285 -12.53 -6.32 -11.75
N PHE A 286 -12.84 -7.36 -10.97
CA PHE A 286 -12.42 -7.49 -9.56
C PHE A 286 -10.92 -7.82 -9.36
N HIS A 287 -10.06 -7.38 -10.28
CA HIS A 287 -8.61 -7.40 -10.15
C HIS A 287 -8.17 -6.09 -9.50
N GLY A 288 -8.31 -5.97 -8.18
CA GLY A 288 -7.78 -4.82 -7.43
C GLY A 288 -6.35 -5.09 -6.93
N LEU A 289 -5.58 -4.02 -6.67
CA LEU A 289 -4.32 -4.12 -5.94
C LEU A 289 -4.60 -4.73 -4.55
N ARG A 290 -4.10 -5.94 -4.28
CA ARG A 290 -4.23 -6.57 -2.96
C ARG A 290 -3.16 -6.02 -2.02
N GLN A 291 -3.60 -5.62 -0.83
CA GLN A 291 -2.89 -4.74 0.11
C GLN A 291 -1.60 -5.27 0.73
N HIS A 292 -1.04 -6.42 0.32
CA HIS A 292 0.08 -7.01 1.06
C HIS A 292 1.08 -7.69 0.10
N TYR A 293 2.31 -7.20 0.05
CA TYR A 293 3.35 -7.68 -0.88
C TYR A 293 4.08 -8.94 -0.41
N TYR A 294 4.20 -9.18 0.90
CA TYR A 294 4.68 -10.47 1.42
C TYR A 294 3.60 -11.56 1.58
N TRP A 295 2.34 -11.29 1.23
CA TRP A 295 1.23 -12.19 1.57
C TRP A 295 0.90 -13.22 0.49
N THR A 296 1.04 -14.50 0.83
CA THR A 296 0.36 -15.64 0.17
C THR A 296 -0.86 -16.06 1.00
N PRO A 297 -2.08 -16.13 0.43
CA PRO A 297 -3.19 -16.84 1.08
C PRO A 297 -2.81 -18.31 1.26
N SER A 298 -2.98 -18.86 2.47
CA SER A 298 -2.71 -20.27 2.77
C SER A 298 -3.89 -21.20 2.44
N SER A 299 -4.89 -20.76 1.66
CA SER A 299 -6.04 -21.59 1.29
C SER A 299 -6.70 -21.13 -0.01
N GLY A 300 -6.76 -22.04 -0.98
CA GLY A 300 -7.42 -21.90 -2.29
C GLY A 300 -6.44 -21.64 -3.44
N ASP A 301 -6.46 -22.51 -4.45
CA ASP A 301 -5.75 -22.35 -5.73
C ASP A 301 -5.91 -20.92 -6.25
N ARG A 302 -4.81 -20.16 -6.34
CA ARG A 302 -4.76 -18.96 -7.18
C ARG A 302 -3.38 -18.77 -7.79
N ASP A 303 -3.45 -18.62 -9.10
CA ASP A 303 -2.42 -18.13 -10.00
C ASP A 303 -1.66 -16.91 -9.40
N PRO A 304 -0.32 -16.98 -9.27
CA PRO A 304 0.52 -15.85 -8.85
C PRO A 304 0.28 -14.56 -9.66
N ALA A 305 -0.18 -14.67 -10.90
CA ALA A 305 -0.45 -13.54 -11.79
C ALA A 305 -1.66 -12.68 -11.36
N CYS A 306 -2.57 -13.23 -10.54
CA CYS A 306 -3.73 -12.51 -10.01
C CYS A 306 -3.42 -11.58 -8.82
N ASN A 307 -2.15 -11.44 -8.43
CA ASN A 307 -1.75 -10.58 -7.32
C ASN A 307 -0.47 -9.84 -7.69
N ALA A 308 -0.58 -8.56 -8.07
CA ALA A 308 0.57 -7.71 -8.34
C ALA A 308 1.62 -7.76 -7.21
N ALA A 309 1.18 -7.71 -5.96
CA ALA A 309 2.08 -7.73 -4.81
C ALA A 309 2.84 -9.08 -4.68
N LEU A 310 2.24 -10.21 -5.09
CA LEU A 310 2.90 -11.53 -5.18
C LEU A 310 3.70 -11.72 -6.48
N ALA A 311 3.22 -11.23 -7.62
CA ALA A 311 3.87 -11.32 -8.92
C ALA A 311 5.18 -10.50 -8.96
N LEU A 312 5.21 -9.39 -8.22
CA LEU A 312 6.41 -8.57 -8.06
C LEU A 312 7.46 -9.25 -7.15
N LYS A 313 7.04 -10.18 -6.28
CA LYS A 313 7.89 -11.01 -5.40
C LYS A 313 8.52 -12.22 -6.12
N THR A 314 7.82 -12.86 -7.06
CA THR A 314 8.36 -14.02 -7.82
C THR A 314 9.56 -13.65 -8.70
N LEU A 315 9.67 -12.40 -9.12
CA LEU A 315 10.83 -11.89 -9.89
C LEU A 315 12.09 -11.65 -9.04
N HIS A 316 11.98 -11.69 -7.70
CA HIS A 316 13.09 -11.50 -6.77
C HIS A 316 13.55 -12.80 -6.07
N SER A 317 13.03 -13.97 -6.47
CA SER A 317 13.48 -15.26 -5.96
C SER A 317 14.49 -15.90 -6.93
N PRO A 318 15.80 -15.92 -6.64
CA PRO A 318 16.69 -16.84 -7.32
C PRO A 318 16.31 -18.25 -6.86
N HIS A 319 16.05 -19.15 -7.82
CA HIS A 319 15.63 -20.54 -7.65
C HIS A 319 14.12 -20.77 -7.48
N LEU A 320 13.48 -21.02 -8.62
CA LEU A 320 12.66 -22.21 -8.87
C LEU A 320 12.52 -22.33 -10.40
N GLN A 321 13.50 -22.97 -11.04
CA GLN A 321 13.27 -23.54 -12.36
C GLN A 321 12.34 -24.76 -12.17
N PRO A 322 11.23 -24.87 -12.90
CA PRO A 322 10.50 -26.13 -12.96
C PRO A 322 11.37 -27.16 -13.69
N SER A 323 11.37 -28.37 -13.12
CA SER A 323 11.93 -29.57 -13.77
C SER A 323 10.96 -30.10 -14.82
#